data_AF-A0A3B9PVL6-F1
#
_entry.id   AF-A0A3B9PVL6-F1
#
_cell.length_a   1.000
_cell.length_b   1.000
_cell.length_c   1.000
_cell.angle_alpha   90.00
_cell.angle_beta   90.00
_cell.angle_gamma   90.00
#
_symmetry.space_group_name_H-M   'P 1'
#
loop_
_entity.id
_entity.type
_entity.pdbx_description
1 polymer ?
#
loop_
_entity_poly.entity_id
_entity_poly.type
_entity_poly.pdbx_seq_one_letter_code
_entity_poly.pdbx_strand_id
1 'polypeptide(L)'
;MYGYQNKVLRVDLSKKTAAAEPLRMDWAEKYIGSKGLAIKYLYEELKPGIDPLSPENKLILMTGPMTGTTVPCSGKLGVAGKSPATGTICDCSIGGHAALRIKYAGYDAVIIEGALDKPGYLLIEDDKISFEDASELWGKGCHETEAILADKYGHEYSVLTIGPAGENLCGMACITSDYYRQAGRGGMGAVMGSKNLKAVVVKGTGGVKIPNVEEAVKRILEIQNEDVLQEDNTFVFDWGTTAFLEACQDGGILPYKNFSDTTDPNWTEYNGEVFMEKLEGKRGCGSCGLGCGNFLKIGDAICEGPEYETIAAYGPNAGNRDPEAILKANQVADDMGLDTISSGDVLAWAMEMTEKGIHDFGIRFGEMDTYIKYLEMIAKGEGIGKELAMGVKKLAGKYGGKDFAMEVKGLEYPQYEPRGSWGMSLAYAVSDRGACHMRAYAPNEEVFAASIPPYTPEGKGEMVYKLAQHNAVKFCLCICDFWGTISMETMAELMSLVTGKEWTVEEIADVGTRVINIARAFNQREGFTAKDDTAPKRIFKEALKNGPAAGQKIPEEAFEDMKQQYYKVLGWDENGLLPDSLIATL
;
A
#
# COMPACT_ATOMS: atom_id res chain seq x y z
N MET A 1 5.83 -0.54 28.33
CA MET A 1 6.63 0.49 27.63
C MET A 1 5.71 1.68 27.34
N TYR A 2 6.21 2.93 27.37
CA TYR A 2 5.40 4.10 26.98
C TYR A 2 5.14 4.11 25.46
N GLY A 3 4.27 4.97 24.97
CA GLY A 3 3.80 4.98 23.58
C GLY A 3 2.79 3.87 23.24
N TYR A 4 2.88 2.70 23.88
CA TYR A 4 1.91 1.62 23.76
C TYR A 4 0.75 1.76 24.74
N GLN A 5 -0.45 1.35 24.31
CA GLN A 5 -1.60 1.19 25.22
C GLN A 5 -1.58 -0.15 25.95
N ASN A 6 -0.73 -1.08 25.50
CA ASN A 6 -0.55 -2.46 25.98
C ASN A 6 -1.83 -3.30 25.88
N LYS A 7 -2.69 -3.01 24.89
CA LYS A 7 -3.95 -3.73 24.68
C LYS A 7 -4.16 -4.07 23.21
N VAL A 8 -4.66 -5.27 22.96
CA VAL A 8 -5.18 -5.74 21.68
C VAL A 8 -6.67 -5.99 21.84
N LEU A 9 -7.50 -5.40 20.98
CA LEU A 9 -8.92 -5.72 20.89
C LEU A 9 -9.11 -6.95 19.99
N ARG A 10 -9.49 -8.08 20.57
CA ARG A 10 -9.87 -9.29 19.85
C ARG A 10 -11.35 -9.25 19.51
N VAL A 11 -11.68 -9.39 18.23
CA VAL A 11 -13.04 -9.35 17.72
C VAL A 11 -13.34 -10.64 16.96
N ASP A 12 -14.33 -11.39 17.43
CA ASP A 12 -14.90 -12.54 16.73
C ASP A 12 -16.29 -12.16 16.24
N LEU A 13 -16.41 -11.96 14.92
CA LEU A 13 -17.65 -11.55 14.27
C LEU A 13 -18.70 -12.66 14.25
N SER A 14 -18.29 -13.92 14.17
CA SER A 14 -19.22 -15.06 14.19
C SER A 14 -19.91 -15.19 15.55
N LYS A 15 -19.18 -14.91 16.63
CA LYS A 15 -19.72 -14.92 18.00
C LYS A 15 -20.27 -13.56 18.44
N LYS A 16 -20.01 -12.49 17.69
CA LYS A 16 -20.26 -11.10 18.08
C LYS A 16 -19.69 -10.78 19.45
N THR A 17 -18.45 -11.18 19.68
CA THR A 17 -17.74 -10.92 20.94
C THR A 17 -16.52 -10.05 20.68
N ALA A 18 -16.28 -9.12 21.59
CA ALA A 18 -15.08 -8.29 21.60
C ALA A 18 -14.47 -8.27 23.01
N ALA A 19 -13.16 -8.51 23.12
CA ALA A 19 -12.46 -8.50 24.40
C ALA A 19 -11.06 -7.92 24.23
N ALA A 20 -10.65 -7.09 25.19
CA ALA A 20 -9.28 -6.62 25.27
C ALA A 20 -8.39 -7.69 25.93
N GLU A 21 -7.23 -7.94 25.36
CA GLU A 21 -6.15 -8.71 25.97
C GLU A 21 -4.86 -7.90 26.05
N PRO A 22 -3.93 -8.25 26.96
CA PRO A 22 -2.62 -7.60 26.99
C PRO A 22 -1.87 -7.78 25.66
N LEU A 23 -1.24 -6.70 25.20
CA LEU A 23 -0.32 -6.77 24.07
C LEU A 23 0.85 -7.71 24.39
N ARG A 24 1.25 -8.54 23.41
CA ARG A 24 2.46 -9.37 23.50
C ARG A 24 3.71 -8.50 23.42
N MET A 25 4.13 -7.95 24.55
CA MET A 25 5.28 -7.05 24.62
C MET A 25 6.59 -7.71 24.19
N ASP A 26 6.73 -9.02 24.39
CA ASP A 26 7.87 -9.80 23.88
C ASP A 26 7.95 -9.83 22.35
N TRP A 27 6.81 -9.65 21.66
CA TRP A 27 6.75 -9.46 20.22
C TRP A 27 6.88 -7.98 19.84
N ALA A 28 6.17 -7.09 20.53
CA ALA A 28 6.23 -5.65 20.27
C ALA A 28 7.66 -5.08 20.44
N GLU A 29 8.47 -5.60 21.37
CA GLU A 29 9.87 -5.19 21.50
C GLU A 29 10.75 -5.63 20.33
N LYS A 30 10.36 -6.68 19.58
CA LYS A 30 11.11 -7.18 18.43
C LYS A 30 10.59 -6.68 17.08
N TYR A 31 9.31 -6.36 17.01
CA TYR A 31 8.59 -6.05 15.77
C TYR A 31 7.92 -4.68 15.79
N ILE A 32 8.01 -3.96 16.92
CA ILE A 32 7.49 -2.62 17.19
C ILE A 32 5.96 -2.56 17.06
N GLY A 33 5.45 -2.40 15.84
CA GLY A 33 4.04 -2.15 15.57
C GLY A 33 3.73 -2.31 14.11
N SER A 34 2.53 -1.87 13.72
CA SER A 34 2.06 -1.82 12.32
C SER A 34 2.45 -3.05 11.52
N LYS A 35 3.17 -2.89 10.40
CA LYS A 35 3.63 -3.97 9.52
C LYS A 35 4.29 -5.12 10.29
N GLY A 36 5.35 -4.85 11.05
CA GLY A 36 6.16 -5.88 11.68
C GLY A 36 5.36 -6.73 12.65
N LEU A 37 4.66 -6.07 13.57
CA LEU A 37 3.89 -6.76 14.59
C LEU A 37 2.65 -7.45 14.02
N ALA A 38 1.99 -6.87 13.02
CA ALA A 38 0.87 -7.50 12.35
C ALA A 38 1.30 -8.79 11.63
N ILE A 39 2.44 -8.80 10.95
CA ILE A 39 2.98 -10.01 10.31
C ILE A 39 3.33 -11.07 11.36
N LYS A 40 3.89 -10.69 12.52
CA LYS A 40 4.16 -11.63 13.61
C LYS A 40 2.87 -12.30 14.10
N TYR A 41 1.81 -11.52 14.35
CA TYR A 41 0.50 -12.08 14.71
C TYR A 41 -0.05 -13.03 13.65
N LEU A 42 0.05 -12.67 12.36
CA LEU A 42 -0.43 -13.50 11.25
C LEU A 42 0.38 -14.80 11.12
N TYR A 43 1.71 -14.74 11.28
CA TYR A 43 2.58 -15.90 11.20
C TYR A 43 2.31 -16.92 12.32
N GLU A 44 2.10 -16.43 13.55
CA GLU A 44 1.86 -17.27 14.72
C GLU A 44 0.44 -17.84 14.78
N GLU A 45 -0.56 -17.06 14.37
CA GLU A 45 -1.97 -17.43 14.60
C GLU A 45 -2.69 -18.00 13.39
N LEU A 46 -2.25 -17.71 12.17
CA LEU A 46 -2.86 -18.31 10.98
C LEU A 46 -2.25 -19.67 10.69
N LYS A 47 -3.11 -20.66 10.48
CA LYS A 47 -2.70 -21.96 9.98
C LYS A 47 -2.17 -21.84 8.54
N PRO A 48 -1.17 -22.65 8.15
CA PRO A 48 -0.72 -22.71 6.77
C PRO A 48 -1.86 -23.06 5.81
N GLY A 49 -1.89 -22.44 4.64
CA GLY A 49 -2.77 -22.86 3.54
C GLY A 49 -4.24 -22.50 3.68
N ILE A 50 -4.63 -21.68 4.66
CA ILE A 50 -6.02 -21.19 4.76
C ILE A 50 -6.43 -20.43 3.49
N ASP A 51 -7.70 -20.49 3.14
CA ASP A 51 -8.26 -19.61 2.11
C ASP A 51 -8.26 -18.14 2.61
N PRO A 52 -7.66 -17.18 1.89
CA PRO A 52 -7.66 -15.77 2.27
C PRO A 52 -9.05 -15.16 2.48
N LEU A 53 -10.11 -15.70 1.85
CA LEU A 53 -11.47 -15.18 2.02
C LEU A 53 -12.25 -15.93 3.10
N SER A 54 -11.67 -16.91 3.77
CA SER A 54 -12.35 -17.66 4.83
C SER A 54 -12.50 -16.84 6.12
N PRO A 55 -13.45 -17.22 7.00
CA PRO A 55 -13.58 -16.63 8.34
C PRO A 55 -12.32 -16.76 9.21
N GLU A 56 -11.42 -17.70 8.88
CA GLU A 56 -10.19 -18.00 9.63
C GLU A 56 -9.08 -16.98 9.34
N ASN A 57 -9.12 -16.31 8.17
CA ASN A 57 -8.18 -15.22 7.91
C ASN A 57 -8.43 -14.08 8.90
N LYS A 58 -7.37 -13.38 9.28
CA LYS A 58 -7.44 -12.24 10.20
C LYS A 58 -7.30 -10.96 9.42
N LEU A 59 -8.16 -9.99 9.75
CA LEU A 59 -7.97 -8.60 9.35
C LEU A 59 -7.44 -7.85 10.57
N ILE A 60 -6.21 -7.34 10.47
CA ILE A 60 -5.53 -6.67 11.57
C ILE A 60 -5.43 -5.17 11.25
N LEU A 61 -5.96 -4.34 12.14
CA LEU A 61 -5.73 -2.91 12.18
C LEU A 61 -4.68 -2.66 13.28
N MET A 62 -3.46 -2.27 12.91
CA MET A 62 -2.32 -2.18 13.82
C MET A 62 -1.69 -0.78 13.79
N THR A 63 -1.55 -0.17 14.97
CA THR A 63 -0.89 1.13 15.15
C THR A 63 0.60 0.95 15.47
N GLY A 64 1.32 2.07 15.63
CA GLY A 64 2.69 2.10 16.14
C GLY A 64 2.77 2.76 17.52
N PRO A 65 3.92 2.68 18.21
CA PRO A 65 4.14 3.39 19.48
C PRO A 65 4.09 4.92 19.34
N MET A 66 4.40 5.45 18.15
CA MET A 66 4.39 6.90 17.87
C MET A 66 3.01 7.43 17.49
N THR A 67 2.10 6.56 17.05
CA THR A 67 0.75 6.94 16.66
C THR A 67 0.03 7.64 17.82
N GLY A 68 -0.62 8.76 17.55
CA GLY A 68 -1.34 9.55 18.57
C GLY A 68 -0.45 10.43 19.45
N THR A 69 0.86 10.47 19.19
CA THR A 69 1.80 11.44 19.79
C THR A 69 2.01 12.67 18.88
N THR A 70 2.91 13.57 19.28
CA THR A 70 3.31 14.74 18.48
C THR A 70 4.37 14.41 17.42
N VAL A 71 4.86 13.17 17.33
CA VAL A 71 5.82 12.79 16.29
C VAL A 71 5.20 13.02 14.91
N PRO A 72 5.84 13.82 14.04
CA PRO A 72 5.27 14.18 12.76
C PRO A 72 5.13 12.95 11.86
N CYS A 73 4.13 12.96 10.99
CA CYS A 73 3.91 11.95 9.96
C CYS A 73 3.70 10.51 10.50
N SER A 74 3.44 10.33 11.79
CA SER A 74 3.30 9.03 12.48
C SER A 74 1.85 8.52 12.59
N GLY A 75 0.91 9.18 11.90
CA GLY A 75 -0.53 8.89 11.96
C GLY A 75 -1.01 7.79 11.02
N LYS A 76 -0.11 7.03 10.36
CA LYS A 76 -0.51 5.92 9.49
C LYS A 76 -1.09 4.75 10.30
N LEU A 77 -1.95 3.95 9.67
CA LEU A 77 -2.46 2.69 10.20
C LEU A 77 -1.97 1.53 9.32
N GLY A 78 -1.46 0.47 9.95
CA GLY A 78 -1.22 -0.81 9.28
C GLY A 78 -2.51 -1.60 9.15
N VAL A 79 -2.82 -2.07 7.95
CA VAL A 79 -3.95 -2.97 7.65
C VAL A 79 -3.40 -4.25 7.05
N ALA A 80 -3.55 -5.39 7.71
CA ALA A 80 -2.87 -6.62 7.30
C ALA A 80 -3.75 -7.87 7.36
N GLY A 81 -3.39 -8.86 6.54
CA GLY A 81 -4.03 -10.17 6.44
C GLY A 81 -3.34 -11.03 5.39
N LYS A 82 -3.82 -12.27 5.19
CA LYS A 82 -3.45 -13.04 3.99
C LYS A 82 -4.18 -12.47 2.78
N SER A 83 -3.47 -12.20 1.69
CA SER A 83 -4.04 -11.53 0.51
C SER A 83 -4.85 -12.49 -0.37
N PRO A 84 -6.09 -12.14 -0.77
CA PRO A 84 -6.85 -12.89 -1.78
C PRO A 84 -6.34 -12.67 -3.22
N ALA A 85 -5.61 -11.59 -3.48
CA ALA A 85 -5.02 -11.32 -4.79
C ALA A 85 -3.86 -12.27 -5.10
N THR A 86 -2.99 -12.47 -4.10
CA THR A 86 -1.67 -13.08 -4.28
C THR A 86 -1.54 -14.40 -3.53
N GLY A 87 -2.24 -14.57 -2.41
CA GLY A 87 -2.01 -15.68 -1.46
C GLY A 87 -0.83 -15.45 -0.51
N THR A 88 -0.10 -14.35 -0.66
CA THR A 88 1.03 -13.96 0.21
C THR A 88 0.55 -13.31 1.51
N ILE A 89 1.49 -13.02 2.39
CA ILE A 89 1.30 -11.96 3.40
C ILE A 89 0.99 -10.63 2.71
N CYS A 90 0.13 -9.83 3.31
CA CYS A 90 -0.15 -8.48 2.86
C CYS A 90 -0.32 -7.55 4.05
N ASP A 91 0.29 -6.38 3.92
CA ASP A 91 0.01 -5.20 4.73
C ASP A 91 -0.13 -4.00 3.81
N CYS A 92 -1.01 -3.08 4.20
CA CYS A 92 -1.17 -1.75 3.63
C CYS A 92 -0.93 -0.71 4.71
N SER A 93 -0.42 0.45 4.29
CA SER A 93 -0.33 1.64 5.13
C SER A 93 -1.39 2.63 4.63
N ILE A 94 -2.33 3.01 5.49
CA ILE A 94 -3.38 3.98 5.19
C ILE A 94 -3.20 5.23 6.05
N GLY A 95 -3.44 6.40 5.45
CA GLY A 95 -3.40 7.70 6.14
C GLY A 95 -4.70 8.05 6.85
N GLY A 96 -4.93 9.35 7.02
CA GLY A 96 -6.12 9.88 7.68
C GLY A 96 -5.98 9.90 9.20
N HIS A 97 -7.08 9.62 9.90
CA HIS A 97 -7.18 9.78 11.36
C HIS A 97 -7.53 8.49 12.11
N ALA A 98 -7.86 7.39 11.41
CA ALA A 98 -8.32 6.14 12.02
C ALA A 98 -7.30 5.55 13.03
N ALA A 99 -6.00 5.62 12.71
CA ALA A 99 -4.94 5.14 13.60
C ALA A 99 -4.96 5.85 14.96
N LEU A 100 -5.15 7.18 14.94
CA LEU A 100 -5.22 7.99 16.15
C LEU A 100 -6.45 7.62 16.98
N ARG A 101 -7.61 7.42 16.34
CA ARG A 101 -8.85 7.03 17.04
C ARG A 101 -8.72 5.67 17.72
N ILE A 102 -8.11 4.68 17.06
CA ILE A 102 -7.83 3.36 17.65
C ILE A 102 -6.91 3.52 18.87
N LYS A 103 -5.84 4.31 18.72
CA LYS A 103 -4.89 4.55 19.80
C LYS A 103 -5.55 5.25 21.00
N TYR A 104 -6.34 6.29 20.76
CA TYR A 104 -7.04 7.03 21.81
C TYR A 104 -8.17 6.24 22.46
N ALA A 105 -8.74 5.25 21.75
CA ALA A 105 -9.68 4.29 22.34
C ALA A 105 -8.97 3.30 23.30
N GLY A 106 -7.64 3.32 23.34
CA GLY A 106 -6.84 2.54 24.28
C GLY A 106 -6.31 1.23 23.70
N TYR A 107 -6.24 1.08 22.37
CA TYR A 107 -5.77 -0.14 21.72
C TYR A 107 -4.53 0.12 20.86
N ASP A 108 -3.60 -0.83 20.85
CA ASP A 108 -2.49 -0.85 19.88
C ASP A 108 -2.89 -1.59 18.60
N ALA A 109 -3.83 -2.53 18.71
CA ALA A 109 -4.34 -3.32 17.61
C ALA A 109 -5.82 -3.67 17.77
N VAL A 110 -6.51 -3.83 16.63
CA VAL A 110 -7.81 -4.49 16.53
C VAL A 110 -7.63 -5.69 15.59
N ILE A 111 -7.82 -6.90 16.11
CA ILE A 111 -7.66 -8.15 15.35
C ILE A 111 -9.04 -8.78 15.17
N ILE A 112 -9.48 -8.86 13.91
CA ILE A 112 -10.83 -9.26 13.52
C ILE A 112 -10.79 -10.63 12.84
N GLU A 113 -11.56 -11.57 13.37
CA GLU A 113 -11.77 -12.92 12.82
C GLU A 113 -13.26 -13.27 12.76
N GLY A 114 -13.57 -14.44 12.19
CA GLY A 114 -14.96 -14.84 11.95
C GLY A 114 -15.60 -14.03 10.82
N ALA A 115 -16.91 -14.14 10.71
CA ALA A 115 -17.76 -13.40 9.77
C ALA A 115 -19.15 -13.19 10.39
N LEU A 116 -19.78 -12.05 10.09
CA LEU A 116 -21.17 -11.78 10.46
C LEU A 116 -22.12 -12.59 9.56
N ASP A 117 -23.29 -12.99 10.08
CA ASP A 117 -24.32 -13.70 9.29
C ASP A 117 -24.98 -12.82 8.22
N LYS A 118 -24.92 -11.49 8.39
CA LYS A 118 -25.49 -10.46 7.53
C LYS A 118 -24.57 -9.23 7.54
N PRO A 119 -24.66 -8.36 6.52
CA PRO A 119 -23.93 -7.09 6.51
C PRO A 119 -24.05 -6.32 7.83
N GLY A 120 -22.90 -5.97 8.42
CA GLY A 120 -22.84 -5.17 9.62
C GLY A 120 -21.59 -4.29 9.69
N TYR A 121 -21.52 -3.43 10.70
CA TYR A 121 -20.30 -2.67 11.00
C TYR A 121 -19.94 -2.77 12.48
N LEU A 122 -18.66 -2.62 12.76
CA LEU A 122 -18.11 -2.62 14.12
C LEU A 122 -18.03 -1.18 14.62
N LEU A 123 -18.66 -0.88 15.76
CA LEU A 123 -18.54 0.41 16.44
C LEU A 123 -17.65 0.26 17.67
N ILE A 124 -16.61 1.09 17.75
CA ILE A 124 -15.64 1.15 18.84
C ILE A 124 -15.69 2.55 19.45
N GLU A 125 -16.18 2.66 20.68
CA GLU A 125 -16.18 3.88 21.47
C GLU A 125 -15.46 3.65 22.79
N ASP A 126 -14.15 3.93 22.82
CA ASP A 126 -13.28 3.53 23.91
C ASP A 126 -13.47 2.04 24.26
N ASP A 127 -13.90 1.70 25.48
CA ASP A 127 -14.16 0.32 25.92
C ASP A 127 -15.56 -0.22 25.51
N LYS A 128 -16.42 0.58 24.87
CA LYS A 128 -17.76 0.16 24.41
C LYS A 128 -17.70 -0.31 22.97
N ILE A 129 -17.95 -1.60 22.77
CA ILE A 129 -17.91 -2.24 21.46
C ILE A 129 -19.29 -2.77 21.10
N SER A 130 -19.79 -2.44 19.91
CA SER A 130 -21.06 -2.98 19.40
C SER A 130 -20.96 -3.43 17.94
N PHE A 131 -21.85 -4.34 17.56
CA PHE A 131 -21.97 -4.90 16.22
C PHE A 131 -23.31 -4.45 15.65
N GLU A 132 -23.27 -3.50 14.73
CA GLU A 132 -24.44 -2.81 14.20
C GLU A 132 -24.85 -3.38 12.84
N ASP A 133 -26.13 -3.25 12.48
CA ASP A 133 -26.62 -3.63 11.15
C ASP A 133 -26.14 -2.64 10.09
N ALA A 134 -25.73 -3.16 8.93
CA ALA A 134 -25.29 -2.38 7.78
C ALA A 134 -26.07 -2.74 6.52
N SER A 135 -27.26 -3.33 6.65
CA SER A 135 -28.04 -3.81 5.50
C SER A 135 -28.42 -2.66 4.55
N GLU A 136 -28.68 -1.47 5.10
CA GLU A 136 -28.97 -0.26 4.32
C GLU A 136 -27.71 0.41 3.71
N LEU A 137 -26.51 0.04 4.19
CA LEU A 137 -25.23 0.54 3.69
C LEU A 137 -24.63 -0.38 2.62
N TRP A 138 -24.99 -1.66 2.64
CA TRP A 138 -24.51 -2.64 1.68
C TRP A 138 -24.94 -2.28 0.26
N GLY A 139 -24.00 -2.28 -0.68
CA GLY A 139 -24.18 -1.84 -2.07
C GLY A 139 -23.88 -0.36 -2.31
N LYS A 140 -23.73 0.46 -1.26
CA LYS A 140 -23.35 1.88 -1.38
C LYS A 140 -21.84 2.03 -1.56
N GLY A 141 -21.43 3.10 -2.23
CA GLY A 141 -20.03 3.50 -2.32
C GLY A 141 -19.43 3.89 -0.96
N CYS A 142 -18.10 3.94 -0.88
CA CYS A 142 -17.35 4.36 0.31
C CYS A 142 -17.76 5.77 0.73
N HIS A 143 -17.84 6.73 -0.20
CA HIS A 143 -18.13 8.12 0.14
C HIS A 143 -19.54 8.28 0.72
N GLU A 144 -20.54 7.66 0.10
CA GLU A 144 -21.92 7.68 0.60
C GLU A 144 -22.02 6.99 1.96
N THR A 145 -21.34 5.86 2.15
CA THR A 145 -21.31 5.14 3.42
C THR A 145 -20.70 5.98 4.54
N GLU A 146 -19.56 6.62 4.29
CA GLU A 146 -18.88 7.47 5.27
C GLU A 146 -19.70 8.72 5.59
N ALA A 147 -20.35 9.33 4.60
CA ALA A 147 -21.25 10.47 4.83
C ALA A 147 -22.42 10.10 5.75
N ILE A 148 -23.11 8.98 5.48
CA ILE A 148 -24.23 8.51 6.32
C ILE A 148 -23.76 8.22 7.75
N LEU A 149 -22.60 7.60 7.93
CA LEU A 149 -22.06 7.29 9.25
C LEU A 149 -21.58 8.55 9.98
N ALA A 150 -21.00 9.52 9.26
CA ALA A 150 -20.63 10.82 9.82
C ALA A 150 -21.87 11.62 10.27
N ASP A 151 -22.96 11.61 9.51
CA ASP A 151 -24.22 12.25 9.91
C ASP A 151 -24.84 11.59 11.15
N LYS A 152 -24.69 10.26 11.27
CA LYS A 152 -25.21 9.49 12.41
C LYS A 152 -24.42 9.69 13.70
N TYR A 153 -23.09 9.72 13.61
CA TYR A 153 -22.20 9.67 14.78
C TYR A 153 -21.41 10.97 15.04
N GLY A 154 -21.18 11.79 14.00
CA GLY A 154 -20.36 12.99 14.06
C GLY A 154 -18.93 12.78 13.53
N HIS A 155 -18.27 13.89 13.21
CA HIS A 155 -16.92 13.89 12.62
C HIS A 155 -15.78 13.60 13.61
N GLU A 156 -16.07 13.44 14.91
CA GLU A 156 -15.06 12.94 15.84
C GLU A 156 -14.78 11.43 15.72
N TYR A 157 -15.61 10.69 14.97
CA TYR A 157 -15.40 9.30 14.62
C TYR A 157 -14.61 9.21 13.31
N SER A 158 -13.67 8.28 13.25
CA SER A 158 -13.08 7.85 11.98
C SER A 158 -13.80 6.61 11.50
N VAL A 159 -13.98 6.52 10.18
CA VAL A 159 -14.62 5.38 9.54
C VAL A 159 -13.59 4.73 8.61
N LEU A 160 -13.48 3.40 8.69
CA LEU A 160 -12.85 2.55 7.70
C LEU A 160 -13.97 1.81 6.97
N THR A 161 -14.09 1.97 5.65
CA THR A 161 -15.20 1.42 4.86
C THR A 161 -14.71 0.56 3.70
N ILE A 162 -15.59 -0.31 3.20
CA ILE A 162 -15.43 -0.94 1.89
C ILE A 162 -16.55 -0.49 0.95
N GLY A 163 -16.24 -0.38 -0.34
CA GLY A 163 -17.23 -0.17 -1.39
C GLY A 163 -17.70 -1.49 -2.00
N PRO A 164 -18.49 -1.44 -3.09
CA PRO A 164 -18.98 -2.62 -3.79
C PRO A 164 -17.88 -3.62 -4.19
N ALA A 165 -16.65 -3.16 -4.47
CA ALA A 165 -15.54 -4.06 -4.79
C ALA A 165 -15.20 -5.01 -3.62
N GLY A 166 -15.21 -4.50 -2.39
CA GLY A 166 -14.99 -5.31 -1.19
C GLY A 166 -16.14 -6.27 -0.95
N GLU A 167 -17.38 -5.79 -1.09
CA GLU A 167 -18.60 -6.60 -0.94
C GLU A 167 -18.65 -7.77 -1.93
N ASN A 168 -18.16 -7.57 -3.16
CA ASN A 168 -18.08 -8.59 -4.22
C ASN A 168 -16.77 -9.39 -4.21
N LEU A 169 -15.96 -9.25 -3.15
CA LEU A 169 -14.74 -10.02 -2.92
C LEU A 169 -13.69 -9.87 -4.05
N CYS A 170 -13.62 -8.69 -4.66
CA CYS A 170 -12.64 -8.40 -5.70
C CYS A 170 -11.22 -8.41 -5.12
N GLY A 171 -10.28 -9.11 -5.77
CA GLY A 171 -8.88 -9.17 -5.31
C GLY A 171 -8.18 -7.80 -5.29
N MET A 172 -8.74 -6.80 -5.95
CA MET A 172 -8.24 -5.43 -6.02
C MET A 172 -9.00 -4.48 -5.06
N ALA A 173 -9.81 -5.01 -4.14
CA ALA A 173 -10.62 -4.18 -3.26
C ALA A 173 -9.80 -3.51 -2.14
N CYS A 174 -10.06 -2.23 -1.93
CA CYS A 174 -9.47 -1.39 -0.89
C CYS A 174 -10.33 -1.34 0.37
N ILE A 175 -9.70 -0.91 1.47
CA ILE A 175 -10.41 -0.29 2.60
C ILE A 175 -10.16 1.22 2.53
N THR A 176 -11.22 2.00 2.56
CA THR A 176 -11.21 3.46 2.45
C THR A 176 -11.37 4.10 3.82
N SER A 177 -10.80 5.29 4.03
CA SER A 177 -11.02 6.11 5.22
C SER A 177 -10.88 7.59 4.89
N ASP A 178 -11.58 8.44 5.64
CA ASP A 178 -11.61 9.89 5.43
C ASP A 178 -11.93 10.23 3.95
N TYR A 179 -12.87 9.47 3.38
CA TYR A 179 -13.34 9.47 2.00
C TYR A 179 -12.32 8.99 0.96
N TYR A 180 -11.04 9.37 1.06
CA TYR A 180 -10.07 9.21 -0.05
C TYR A 180 -8.80 8.44 0.32
N ARG A 181 -8.56 8.15 1.60
CA ARG A 181 -7.36 7.42 2.01
C ARG A 181 -7.58 5.94 1.79
N GLN A 182 -6.66 5.27 1.10
CA GLN A 182 -6.82 3.88 0.71
C GLN A 182 -5.78 2.96 1.37
N ALA A 183 -6.25 1.88 1.99
CA ALA A 183 -5.48 0.66 2.17
C ALA A 183 -5.58 -0.14 0.86
N GLY A 184 -4.76 0.27 -0.11
CA GLY A 184 -5.07 0.04 -1.53
C GLY A 184 -4.92 -1.39 -2.04
N ARG A 185 -3.80 -2.05 -1.71
CA ARG A 185 -3.30 -3.17 -2.54
C ARG A 185 -3.44 -4.53 -1.87
N GLY A 186 -3.56 -5.58 -2.69
CA GLY A 186 -3.61 -6.97 -2.22
C GLY A 186 -4.96 -7.42 -1.64
N GLY A 187 -6.02 -6.63 -1.82
CA GLY A 187 -7.40 -7.09 -1.60
C GLY A 187 -7.86 -7.13 -0.14
N MET A 188 -7.33 -6.27 0.73
CA MET A 188 -7.79 -6.20 2.13
C MET A 188 -9.26 -5.77 2.24
N GLY A 189 -9.79 -5.02 1.27
CA GLY A 189 -11.22 -4.75 1.17
C GLY A 189 -12.06 -6.00 0.96
N ALA A 190 -11.57 -6.97 0.20
CA ALA A 190 -12.26 -8.25 0.01
C ALA A 190 -12.16 -9.16 1.23
N VAL A 191 -11.05 -9.09 1.99
CA VAL A 191 -10.96 -9.76 3.30
C VAL A 191 -11.98 -9.18 4.27
N MET A 192 -12.16 -7.86 4.28
CA MET A 192 -13.19 -7.20 5.09
C MET A 192 -14.61 -7.56 4.63
N GLY A 193 -14.84 -7.58 3.31
CA GLY A 193 -16.13 -7.97 2.72
C GLY A 193 -16.49 -9.43 2.92
N SER A 194 -15.52 -10.36 2.91
CA SER A 194 -15.78 -11.80 3.15
C SER A 194 -16.27 -12.08 4.57
N LYS A 195 -16.08 -11.12 5.47
CA LYS A 195 -16.57 -11.15 6.85
C LYS A 195 -17.94 -10.49 7.01
N ASN A 196 -18.58 -10.06 5.91
CA ASN A 196 -19.79 -9.25 5.89
C ASN A 196 -19.66 -7.95 6.72
N LEU A 197 -18.44 -7.40 6.80
CA LEU A 197 -18.14 -6.21 7.58
C LEU A 197 -18.04 -5.00 6.64
N LYS A 198 -19.06 -4.15 6.63
CA LYS A 198 -19.13 -2.95 5.77
C LYS A 198 -18.22 -1.83 6.25
N ALA A 199 -18.08 -1.67 7.57
CA ALA A 199 -17.27 -0.60 8.15
C ALA A 199 -16.72 -0.95 9.54
N VAL A 200 -15.67 -0.23 9.93
CA VAL A 200 -15.22 -0.10 11.31
C VAL A 200 -15.27 1.39 11.67
N VAL A 201 -16.11 1.73 12.64
CA VAL A 201 -16.34 3.11 13.10
C VAL A 201 -15.68 3.25 14.47
N VAL A 202 -14.76 4.21 14.61
CA VAL A 202 -13.93 4.32 15.82
C VAL A 202 -13.90 5.73 16.36
N LYS A 203 -14.17 5.86 17.66
CA LYS A 203 -13.90 7.04 18.47
C LYS A 203 -13.10 6.65 19.70
N GLY A 204 -12.04 7.40 19.91
CA GLY A 204 -11.19 7.32 21.08
C GLY A 204 -11.09 8.68 21.74
N THR A 205 -11.20 8.72 23.07
CA THR A 205 -11.17 9.96 23.86
C THR A 205 -9.97 10.06 24.80
N GLY A 206 -9.19 8.98 24.91
CA GLY A 206 -7.98 8.93 25.72
C GLY A 206 -6.78 9.64 25.07
N GLY A 207 -5.60 9.40 25.67
CA GLY A 207 -4.33 9.92 25.19
C GLY A 207 -3.23 8.87 25.25
N VAL A 208 -2.08 9.19 24.65
CA VAL A 208 -0.88 8.34 24.66
C VAL A 208 0.09 8.87 25.70
N LYS A 209 0.58 7.99 26.57
CA LYS A 209 1.56 8.37 27.60
C LYS A 209 2.97 8.25 27.04
N ILE A 210 3.76 9.30 27.21
CA ILE A 210 5.21 9.33 26.96
C ILE A 210 5.94 9.72 28.26
N PRO A 211 7.23 9.38 28.43
CA PRO A 211 7.94 9.51 29.71
C PRO A 211 8.02 10.96 30.23
N ASN A 212 8.46 11.90 29.39
CA ASN A 212 8.54 13.32 29.69
C ASN A 212 7.98 14.12 28.49
N VAL A 213 6.73 14.56 28.60
CA VAL A 213 6.02 15.23 27.51
C VAL A 213 6.69 16.54 27.11
N GLU A 214 7.14 17.34 28.07
CA GLU A 214 7.71 18.67 27.79
C GLU A 214 9.01 18.56 26.99
N GLU A 215 9.92 17.70 27.45
CA GLU A 215 11.22 17.47 26.80
C GLU A 215 11.06 16.78 25.44
N ALA A 216 10.23 15.74 25.37
CA ALA A 216 10.00 15.02 24.12
C ALA A 216 9.35 15.94 23.06
N VAL A 217 8.33 16.72 23.42
CA VAL A 217 7.69 17.65 22.48
C VAL A 217 8.68 18.72 22.03
N LYS A 218 9.50 19.26 22.93
CA LYS A 218 10.54 20.23 22.56
C LYS A 218 11.50 19.65 21.51
N ARG A 219 12.06 18.46 21.76
CA ARG A 219 12.99 17.83 20.80
C ARG A 219 12.30 17.42 19.50
N ILE A 220 11.07 16.93 19.55
CA ILE A 220 10.30 16.60 18.34
C ILE A 220 10.05 17.84 17.49
N LEU A 221 9.78 19.00 18.10
CA LEU A 221 9.63 20.26 17.37
C LEU A 221 10.96 20.72 16.75
N GLU A 222 12.09 20.48 17.41
CA GLU A 222 13.42 20.72 16.83
C GLU A 222 13.62 19.83 15.59
N ILE A 223 13.40 18.51 15.70
CA ILE A 223 13.45 17.57 14.57
C ILE A 223 12.50 17.98 13.44
N GLN A 224 11.29 18.44 13.78
CA GLN A 224 10.32 18.90 12.79
C GLN A 224 10.87 20.08 11.97
N ASN A 225 11.55 21.02 12.61
CA ASN A 225 12.14 22.16 11.92
C ASN A 225 13.46 21.83 11.23
N GLU A 226 14.28 20.93 11.80
CA GLU A 226 15.60 20.56 11.29
C GLU A 226 15.54 19.58 10.11
N ASP A 227 14.50 18.76 10.01
CA ASP A 227 14.42 17.64 9.06
C ASP A 227 13.08 17.58 8.32
N VAL A 228 11.95 17.53 9.04
CA VAL A 228 10.64 17.30 8.41
C VAL A 228 10.24 18.45 7.48
N LEU A 229 10.41 19.69 7.92
CA LEU A 229 9.99 20.89 7.18
C LEU A 229 11.08 21.45 6.26
N GLN A 230 12.01 20.59 5.82
CA GLN A 230 13.03 20.92 4.83
C GLN A 230 12.52 20.73 3.39
N GLU A 231 13.14 21.43 2.43
CA GLU A 231 12.72 21.45 1.01
C GLU A 231 12.61 20.04 0.39
N ASP A 232 13.53 19.13 0.78
CA ASP A 232 13.54 17.73 0.35
C ASP A 232 12.27 16.94 0.73
N ASN A 233 11.47 17.45 1.68
CA ASN A 233 10.19 16.89 2.08
C ASN A 233 9.01 17.80 1.75
N THR A 234 9.16 19.13 1.90
CA THR A 234 8.03 20.08 1.82
C THR A 234 7.51 20.30 0.40
N PHE A 235 8.23 19.89 -0.64
CA PHE A 235 7.71 19.90 -2.02
C PHE A 235 6.37 19.15 -2.14
N VAL A 236 6.12 18.13 -1.31
CA VAL A 236 4.84 17.40 -1.30
C VAL A 236 3.68 18.24 -0.78
N PHE A 237 3.95 19.30 0.00
CA PHE A 237 2.90 20.25 0.38
C PHE A 237 2.40 21.01 -0.84
N ASP A 238 3.28 21.42 -1.74
CA ASP A 238 2.91 22.21 -2.92
C ASP A 238 2.29 21.33 -4.00
N TRP A 239 2.92 20.21 -4.31
CA TRP A 239 2.57 19.38 -5.47
C TRP A 239 1.86 18.06 -5.10
N GLY A 240 1.95 17.61 -3.85
CA GLY A 240 1.67 16.21 -3.52
C GLY A 240 2.56 15.28 -4.35
N THR A 241 2.05 14.12 -4.72
CA THR A 241 2.81 13.18 -5.55
C THR A 241 2.79 13.52 -7.04
N THR A 242 2.01 14.51 -7.51
CA THR A 242 1.97 14.84 -8.94
C THR A 242 3.33 15.31 -9.47
N ALA A 243 4.22 15.79 -8.58
CA ALA A 243 5.61 16.09 -8.88
C ALA A 243 6.38 14.89 -9.46
N PHE A 244 6.03 13.66 -9.09
CA PHE A 244 6.69 12.47 -9.61
C PHE A 244 6.38 12.21 -11.08
N LEU A 245 5.35 12.81 -11.66
CA LEU A 245 5.04 12.59 -13.08
C LEU A 245 6.15 13.13 -13.98
N GLU A 246 6.58 14.37 -13.75
CA GLU A 246 7.70 14.98 -14.46
C GLU A 246 8.99 14.24 -14.17
N ALA A 247 9.28 13.97 -12.89
CA ALA A 247 10.49 13.24 -12.51
C ALA A 247 10.59 11.86 -13.19
N CYS A 248 9.48 11.14 -13.30
CA CYS A 248 9.46 9.83 -13.96
C CYS A 248 9.52 9.93 -15.48
N GLN A 249 8.88 10.95 -16.06
CA GLN A 249 8.99 11.26 -17.48
C GLN A 249 10.46 11.55 -17.87
N ASP A 250 11.11 12.46 -17.15
CA ASP A 250 12.50 12.86 -17.39
C ASP A 250 13.51 11.78 -17.02
N GLY A 251 13.15 10.91 -16.08
CA GLY A 251 13.92 9.72 -15.72
C GLY A 251 13.77 8.55 -16.70
N GLY A 252 12.83 8.63 -17.66
CA GLY A 252 12.54 7.53 -18.58
C GLY A 252 11.89 6.33 -17.91
N ILE A 253 11.19 6.53 -16.79
CA ILE A 253 10.52 5.50 -15.99
C ILE A 253 9.00 5.67 -15.90
N LEU A 254 8.38 6.53 -16.70
CA LEU A 254 6.92 6.67 -16.79
C LEU A 254 6.33 5.61 -17.75
N PRO A 255 5.55 4.62 -17.29
CA PRO A 255 5.00 3.59 -18.17
C PRO A 255 4.01 4.14 -19.22
N TYR A 256 4.07 3.58 -20.42
CA TYR A 256 3.19 3.96 -21.52
C TYR A 256 2.52 2.73 -22.16
N LYS A 257 1.19 2.77 -22.30
CA LYS A 257 0.33 1.73 -22.89
C LYS A 257 0.69 0.31 -22.44
N ASN A 258 0.28 -0.05 -21.21
CA ASN A 258 0.59 -1.31 -20.53
C ASN A 258 2.10 -1.62 -20.47
N PHE A 259 2.92 -0.64 -20.12
CA PHE A 259 4.38 -0.77 -20.11
C PHE A 259 4.96 -1.21 -21.46
N SER A 260 4.27 -1.01 -22.59
CA SER A 260 4.82 -1.38 -23.91
C SER A 260 6.01 -0.51 -24.30
N ASP A 261 6.09 0.69 -23.73
CA ASP A 261 7.21 1.62 -23.82
C ASP A 261 7.24 2.52 -22.57
N THR A 262 8.10 3.53 -22.58
CA THR A 262 8.19 4.57 -21.55
C THR A 262 7.95 5.95 -22.13
N THR A 263 7.61 6.91 -21.27
CA THR A 263 7.41 8.34 -21.55
C THR A 263 6.24 8.65 -22.51
N ASP A 264 5.63 9.81 -22.34
CA ASP A 264 4.68 10.37 -23.32
C ASP A 264 5.22 11.72 -23.82
N PRO A 265 5.40 11.93 -25.14
CA PRO A 265 5.80 13.25 -25.64
C PRO A 265 4.79 14.38 -25.34
N ASN A 266 3.55 14.05 -24.96
CA ASN A 266 2.51 15.03 -24.64
C ASN A 266 2.11 14.98 -23.15
N TRP A 267 3.03 14.54 -22.28
CA TRP A 267 2.80 14.45 -20.84
C TRP A 267 2.39 15.78 -20.18
N THR A 268 2.75 16.91 -20.79
CA THR A 268 2.38 18.26 -20.33
C THR A 268 0.88 18.56 -20.46
N GLU A 269 0.11 17.75 -21.19
CA GLU A 269 -1.36 17.88 -21.24
C GLU A 269 -2.05 17.45 -19.94
N TYR A 270 -1.36 16.67 -19.09
CA TYR A 270 -1.89 16.12 -17.84
C TYR A 270 -0.85 16.14 -16.70
N ASN A 271 0.08 17.10 -16.71
CA ASN A 271 1.14 17.16 -15.72
C ASN A 271 0.69 17.71 -14.35
N GLY A 272 1.62 17.75 -13.39
CA GLY A 272 1.36 18.30 -12.06
C GLY A 272 0.84 19.73 -12.09
N GLU A 273 1.34 20.59 -12.99
CA GLU A 273 0.85 21.97 -13.15
C GLU A 273 -0.63 22.01 -13.54
N VAL A 274 -1.02 21.19 -14.54
CA VAL A 274 -2.42 21.08 -14.99
C VAL A 274 -3.36 20.70 -13.85
N PHE A 275 -2.96 19.76 -12.99
CA PHE A 275 -3.76 19.37 -11.82
C PHE A 275 -3.75 20.44 -10.73
N MET A 276 -2.61 21.06 -10.44
CA MET A 276 -2.49 22.05 -9.36
C MET A 276 -3.22 23.36 -9.67
N GLU A 277 -3.42 23.72 -10.95
CA GLU A 277 -4.32 24.82 -11.35
C GLU A 277 -5.78 24.62 -10.91
N LYS A 278 -6.16 23.40 -10.55
CA LYS A 278 -7.53 22.98 -10.22
C LYS A 278 -7.69 22.64 -8.73
N LEU A 279 -6.72 23.05 -7.93
CA LEU A 279 -6.68 22.83 -6.49
C LEU A 279 -7.71 23.70 -5.76
N GLU A 280 -8.57 23.04 -4.99
CA GLU A 280 -9.61 23.67 -4.16
C GLU A 280 -9.28 23.59 -2.66
N GLY A 281 -8.37 22.70 -2.26
CA GLY A 281 -7.94 22.60 -0.85
C GLY A 281 -6.83 21.61 -0.60
N LYS A 282 -6.25 21.67 0.61
CA LYS A 282 -5.20 20.75 1.08
C LYS A 282 -5.64 20.03 2.35
N ARG A 283 -5.17 18.80 2.53
CA ARG A 283 -5.42 17.99 3.72
C ARG A 283 -4.20 17.20 4.16
N GLY A 284 -3.89 17.28 5.46
CA GLY A 284 -2.91 16.42 6.13
C GLY A 284 -3.56 15.21 6.80
N CYS A 285 -2.78 14.13 6.92
CA CYS A 285 -3.11 13.03 7.84
C CYS A 285 -2.90 13.46 9.30
N GLY A 286 -3.32 12.63 10.26
CA GLY A 286 -3.08 12.87 11.68
C GLY A 286 -1.59 13.11 12.00
N SER A 287 -1.32 14.16 12.76
CA SER A 287 0.03 14.61 13.16
C SER A 287 0.98 14.92 11.99
N CYS A 288 0.49 15.17 10.77
CA CYS A 288 1.35 15.43 9.60
C CYS A 288 1.49 16.93 9.31
N GLY A 289 2.72 17.44 9.35
CA GLY A 289 3.05 18.81 8.95
C GLY A 289 3.23 19.03 7.44
N LEU A 290 3.30 17.94 6.65
CA LEU A 290 3.59 18.00 5.21
C LEU A 290 2.34 18.18 4.32
N GLY A 291 1.16 17.75 4.77
CA GLY A 291 -0.11 18.11 4.13
C GLY A 291 -0.28 17.73 2.64
N CYS A 292 0.20 16.58 2.20
CA CYS A 292 0.26 16.23 0.76
C CYS A 292 -1.08 16.03 0.03
N GLY A 293 -2.21 15.94 0.74
CA GLY A 293 -3.51 15.62 0.12
C GLY A 293 -4.05 16.80 -0.68
N ASN A 294 -4.27 16.59 -1.97
CA ASN A 294 -4.74 17.61 -2.92
C ASN A 294 -6.21 17.42 -3.21
N PHE A 295 -7.08 18.31 -2.74
CA PHE A 295 -8.49 18.29 -3.12
C PHE A 295 -8.66 19.03 -4.45
N LEU A 296 -8.97 18.30 -5.51
CA LEU A 296 -9.06 18.82 -6.88
C LEU A 296 -10.51 18.78 -7.38
N LYS A 297 -10.85 19.75 -8.21
CA LYS A 297 -12.10 19.76 -8.97
C LYS A 297 -11.86 20.12 -10.44
N ILE A 298 -12.18 19.20 -11.33
CA ILE A 298 -12.09 19.40 -12.78
C ILE A 298 -13.44 19.01 -13.38
N GLY A 299 -14.13 19.98 -13.97
CA GLY A 299 -15.52 19.80 -14.39
C GLY A 299 -16.41 19.32 -13.23
N ASP A 300 -17.03 18.16 -13.42
CA ASP A 300 -17.88 17.49 -12.42
C ASP A 300 -17.14 16.41 -11.61
N ALA A 301 -15.85 16.19 -11.87
CA ALA A 301 -15.02 15.27 -11.10
C ALA A 301 -14.43 15.95 -9.86
N ILE A 302 -14.54 15.28 -8.71
CA ILE A 302 -14.06 15.76 -7.41
C ILE A 302 -13.36 14.61 -6.69
N CYS A 303 -12.13 14.85 -6.23
CA CYS A 303 -11.36 13.85 -5.50
C CYS A 303 -10.25 14.52 -4.67
N GLU A 304 -9.89 13.93 -3.53
CA GLU A 304 -8.59 14.18 -2.89
C GLU A 304 -7.54 13.24 -3.51
N GLY A 305 -6.72 13.78 -4.40
CA GLY A 305 -5.92 13.05 -5.38
C GLY A 305 -6.10 13.67 -6.78
N PRO A 306 -5.75 12.96 -7.86
CA PRO A 306 -5.13 11.65 -7.88
C PRO A 306 -3.66 11.71 -7.39
N GLU A 307 -3.20 10.60 -6.85
CA GLU A 307 -1.76 10.40 -6.60
C GLU A 307 -1.04 10.01 -7.91
N TYR A 308 0.29 10.14 -7.96
CA TYR A 308 1.14 9.80 -9.12
C TYR A 308 0.77 8.46 -9.76
N GLU A 309 0.66 7.42 -8.95
CA GLU A 309 0.35 6.07 -9.38
C GLU A 309 -0.97 6.01 -10.16
N THR A 310 -1.99 6.73 -9.70
CA THR A 310 -3.27 6.78 -10.41
C THR A 310 -3.16 7.60 -11.70
N ILE A 311 -2.45 8.73 -11.69
CA ILE A 311 -2.23 9.53 -12.90
C ILE A 311 -1.55 8.70 -13.97
N ALA A 312 -0.47 8.00 -13.61
CA ALA A 312 0.28 7.18 -14.55
C ALA A 312 -0.52 5.97 -15.05
N ALA A 313 -1.27 5.29 -14.16
CA ALA A 313 -2.08 4.13 -14.52
C ALA A 313 -3.25 4.49 -15.46
N TYR A 314 -3.98 5.57 -15.14
CA TYR A 314 -5.20 5.99 -15.85
C TYR A 314 -4.94 7.01 -16.97
N GLY A 315 -3.72 7.54 -17.05
CA GLY A 315 -3.25 8.41 -18.11
C GLY A 315 -2.39 7.63 -19.11
N PRO A 316 -1.06 7.80 -19.11
CA PRO A 316 -0.18 7.27 -20.16
C PRO A 316 -0.21 5.74 -20.26
N ASN A 317 -0.34 5.01 -19.15
CA ASN A 317 -0.40 3.56 -19.19
C ASN A 317 -1.72 3.04 -19.81
N ALA A 318 -2.80 3.81 -19.69
CA ALA A 318 -4.07 3.59 -20.40
C ALA A 318 -4.13 4.27 -21.79
N GLY A 319 -3.09 4.99 -22.19
CA GLY A 319 -3.06 5.75 -23.45
C GLY A 319 -4.01 6.95 -23.47
N ASN A 320 -4.31 7.51 -22.29
CA ASN A 320 -5.18 8.66 -22.06
C ASN A 320 -4.35 9.90 -21.67
N ARG A 321 -4.84 11.09 -22.05
CA ARG A 321 -4.22 12.38 -21.74
C ARG A 321 -5.20 13.41 -21.17
N ASP A 322 -6.45 13.02 -20.97
CA ASP A 322 -7.47 13.91 -20.44
C ASP A 322 -7.42 13.92 -18.90
N PRO A 323 -7.01 15.04 -18.27
CA PRO A 323 -6.93 15.15 -16.82
C PRO A 323 -8.31 15.06 -16.13
N GLU A 324 -9.39 15.50 -16.79
CA GLU A 324 -10.75 15.35 -16.24
C GLU A 324 -11.15 13.87 -16.20
N ALA A 325 -10.85 13.12 -17.26
CA ALA A 325 -11.09 11.68 -17.30
C ALA A 325 -10.25 10.91 -16.25
N ILE A 326 -8.99 11.30 -16.04
CA ILE A 326 -8.13 10.72 -14.99
C ILE A 326 -8.76 10.97 -13.61
N LEU A 327 -9.13 12.22 -13.30
CA LEU A 327 -9.74 12.58 -12.02
C LEU A 327 -11.08 11.85 -11.82
N LYS A 328 -11.89 11.74 -12.88
CA LYS A 328 -13.18 11.04 -12.84
C LYS A 328 -13.02 9.55 -12.59
N ALA A 329 -12.05 8.91 -13.24
CA ALA A 329 -11.73 7.51 -13.00
C ALA A 329 -11.22 7.27 -11.57
N ASN A 330 -10.39 8.18 -11.03
CA ASN A 330 -9.96 8.09 -9.62
C ASN A 330 -11.16 8.23 -8.68
N GLN A 331 -12.04 9.22 -8.89
CA GLN A 331 -13.24 9.42 -8.08
C GLN A 331 -14.11 8.15 -8.03
N VAL A 332 -14.30 7.48 -9.17
CA VAL A 332 -15.07 6.23 -9.25
C VAL A 332 -14.34 5.09 -8.55
N ALA A 333 -13.03 4.94 -8.75
CA ALA A 333 -12.26 3.89 -8.09
C ALA A 333 -12.28 4.03 -6.55
N ASP A 334 -12.11 5.25 -6.04
CA ASP A 334 -12.17 5.53 -4.59
C ASP A 334 -13.54 5.17 -4.01
N ASP A 335 -14.62 5.66 -4.62
CA ASP A 335 -15.98 5.40 -4.13
C ASP A 335 -16.35 3.92 -4.23
N MET A 336 -15.87 3.24 -5.27
CA MET A 336 -16.12 1.81 -5.44
C MET A 336 -15.21 0.93 -4.56
N GLY A 337 -14.17 1.50 -3.97
CA GLY A 337 -13.16 0.81 -3.16
C GLY A 337 -12.24 -0.08 -4.00
N LEU A 338 -11.69 0.44 -5.11
CA LEU A 338 -10.78 -0.27 -6.01
C LEU A 338 -9.36 0.28 -5.99
N ASP A 339 -8.37 -0.62 -6.02
CA ASP A 339 -6.95 -0.28 -6.19
C ASP A 339 -6.73 0.30 -7.58
N THR A 340 -6.34 1.57 -7.64
CA THR A 340 -6.15 2.28 -8.91
C THR A 340 -5.03 1.68 -9.75
N ILE A 341 -3.98 1.17 -9.10
CA ILE A 341 -2.86 0.52 -9.79
C ILE A 341 -3.35 -0.78 -10.44
N SER A 342 -3.91 -1.68 -9.63
CA SER A 342 -4.25 -3.01 -10.10
C SER A 342 -5.43 -3.01 -11.08
N SER A 343 -6.49 -2.24 -10.78
CA SER A 343 -7.60 -2.09 -11.72
C SER A 343 -7.16 -1.42 -13.02
N GLY A 344 -6.23 -0.46 -12.94
CA GLY A 344 -5.72 0.22 -14.12
C GLY A 344 -4.87 -0.66 -15.02
N ASP A 345 -3.96 -1.42 -14.44
CA ASP A 345 -3.12 -2.38 -15.16
C ASP A 345 -3.93 -3.52 -15.78
N VAL A 346 -4.96 -4.02 -15.08
CA VAL A 346 -5.88 -5.02 -15.65
C VAL A 346 -6.57 -4.47 -16.90
N LEU A 347 -7.03 -3.23 -16.86
CA LEU A 347 -7.69 -2.58 -18.00
C LEU A 347 -6.69 -2.28 -19.12
N ALA A 348 -5.47 -1.81 -18.81
CA ALA A 348 -4.42 -1.59 -19.79
C ALA A 348 -4.03 -2.91 -20.51
N TRP A 349 -3.94 -4.03 -19.78
CA TRP A 349 -3.73 -5.35 -20.36
C TRP A 349 -4.91 -5.79 -21.25
N ALA A 350 -6.16 -5.54 -20.82
CA ALA A 350 -7.35 -5.87 -21.59
C ALA A 350 -7.44 -5.06 -22.91
N MET A 351 -7.02 -3.79 -22.89
CA MET A 351 -6.87 -2.97 -24.09
C MET A 351 -5.85 -3.56 -25.05
N GLU A 352 -4.67 -3.93 -24.54
CA GLU A 352 -3.62 -4.52 -25.38
C GLU A 352 -4.05 -5.87 -25.97
N MET A 353 -4.74 -6.71 -25.19
CA MET A 353 -5.32 -7.97 -25.67
C MET A 353 -6.28 -7.76 -26.84
N THR A 354 -7.12 -6.72 -26.74
CA THR A 354 -8.13 -6.34 -27.74
C THR A 354 -7.48 -5.76 -29.00
N GLU A 355 -6.45 -4.92 -28.85
CA GLU A 355 -5.69 -4.37 -29.98
C GLU A 355 -4.84 -5.40 -30.71
N LYS A 356 -4.28 -6.37 -29.98
CA LYS A 356 -3.54 -7.50 -30.58
C LYS A 356 -4.45 -8.57 -31.17
N GLY A 357 -5.76 -8.49 -30.97
CA GLY A 357 -6.73 -9.49 -31.46
C GLY A 357 -6.58 -10.86 -30.81
N ILE A 358 -6.02 -10.93 -29.59
CA ILE A 358 -5.85 -12.18 -28.84
C ILE A 358 -7.16 -12.56 -28.15
N HIS A 359 -7.81 -11.58 -27.50
CA HIS A 359 -9.14 -11.69 -26.94
C HIS A 359 -9.76 -10.30 -26.92
N ASP A 360 -11.01 -10.18 -27.37
CA ASP A 360 -11.72 -8.90 -27.42
C ASP A 360 -12.48 -8.66 -26.11
N PHE A 361 -11.95 -7.74 -25.28
CA PHE A 361 -12.59 -7.26 -24.07
C PHE A 361 -13.50 -6.05 -24.32
N GLY A 362 -13.63 -5.60 -25.57
CA GLY A 362 -14.47 -4.47 -25.96
C GLY A 362 -13.94 -3.12 -25.48
N ILE A 363 -12.62 -2.99 -25.29
CA ILE A 363 -11.96 -1.74 -24.87
C ILE A 363 -10.60 -1.59 -25.57
N ARG A 364 -10.24 -0.36 -25.94
CA ARG A 364 -8.94 0.02 -26.54
C ARG A 364 -8.26 1.14 -25.76
N PHE A 365 -6.96 1.37 -26.02
CA PHE A 365 -6.23 2.44 -25.33
C PHE A 365 -6.86 3.81 -25.61
N GLY A 366 -7.04 4.60 -24.55
CA GLY A 366 -7.65 5.93 -24.58
C GLY A 366 -9.17 5.97 -24.48
N GLU A 367 -9.89 4.83 -24.48
CA GLU A 367 -11.36 4.80 -24.39
C GLU A 367 -11.89 4.97 -22.95
N MET A 368 -11.74 6.18 -22.39
CA MET A 368 -11.98 6.44 -20.97
C MET A 368 -13.44 6.32 -20.52
N ASP A 369 -14.43 6.59 -21.37
CA ASP A 369 -15.84 6.37 -21.01
C ASP A 369 -16.12 4.89 -20.70
N THR A 370 -15.61 3.99 -21.54
CA THR A 370 -15.68 2.54 -21.34
C THR A 370 -14.85 2.13 -20.13
N TYR A 371 -13.67 2.74 -19.95
CA TYR A 371 -12.80 2.50 -18.80
C TYR A 371 -13.50 2.73 -17.46
N ILE A 372 -14.10 3.91 -17.29
CA ILE A 372 -14.79 4.31 -16.06
C ILE A 372 -15.98 3.39 -15.80
N LYS A 373 -16.75 3.05 -16.84
CA LYS A 373 -17.83 2.07 -16.75
C LYS A 373 -17.30 0.69 -16.32
N TYR A 374 -16.14 0.27 -16.82
CA TYR A 374 -15.55 -1.01 -16.46
C TYR A 374 -15.04 -1.03 -15.02
N LEU A 375 -14.53 0.09 -14.47
CA LEU A 375 -14.22 0.19 -13.04
C LEU A 375 -15.45 -0.11 -12.18
N GLU A 376 -16.61 0.50 -12.49
CA GLU A 376 -17.85 0.20 -11.78
C GLU A 376 -18.28 -1.27 -11.94
N MET A 377 -18.20 -1.82 -13.15
CA MET A 377 -18.58 -3.21 -13.42
C MET A 377 -17.65 -4.20 -12.70
N ILE A 378 -16.35 -3.90 -12.62
CA ILE A 378 -15.37 -4.68 -11.84
C ILE A 378 -15.77 -4.68 -10.38
N ALA A 379 -16.03 -3.51 -9.81
CA ALA A 379 -16.42 -3.38 -8.40
C ALA A 379 -17.74 -4.12 -8.10
N LYS A 380 -18.73 -3.99 -8.99
CA LYS A 380 -20.05 -4.62 -8.84
C LYS A 380 -20.05 -6.12 -9.19
N GLY A 381 -18.98 -6.63 -9.80
CA GLY A 381 -18.89 -8.02 -10.25
C GLY A 381 -19.89 -8.34 -11.37
N GLU A 382 -20.14 -7.40 -12.27
CA GLU A 382 -21.18 -7.47 -13.31
C GLU A 382 -20.59 -7.66 -14.71
N GLY A 383 -21.23 -8.50 -15.54
CA GLY A 383 -20.84 -8.70 -16.94
C GLY A 383 -19.35 -9.01 -17.11
N ILE A 384 -18.68 -8.26 -17.99
CA ILE A 384 -17.23 -8.38 -18.22
C ILE A 384 -16.40 -7.99 -16.99
N GLY A 385 -16.93 -7.11 -16.13
CA GLY A 385 -16.27 -6.69 -14.90
C GLY A 385 -16.05 -7.84 -13.93
N LYS A 386 -16.96 -8.82 -13.88
CA LYS A 386 -16.77 -10.06 -13.11
C LYS A 386 -15.53 -10.83 -13.54
N GLU A 387 -15.23 -10.83 -14.84
CA GLU A 387 -14.04 -11.49 -15.35
C GLU A 387 -12.79 -10.67 -15.08
N LEU A 388 -12.84 -9.36 -15.36
CA LEU A 388 -11.72 -8.45 -15.13
C LEU A 388 -11.32 -8.38 -13.65
N ALA A 389 -12.27 -8.54 -12.72
CA ALA A 389 -12.02 -8.61 -11.28
C ALA A 389 -11.08 -9.76 -10.83
N MET A 390 -10.78 -10.73 -11.70
CA MET A 390 -9.86 -11.83 -11.39
C MET A 390 -8.38 -11.42 -11.30
N GLY A 391 -8.00 -10.25 -11.83
CA GLY A 391 -6.61 -9.80 -11.90
C GLY A 391 -5.83 -10.39 -13.09
N VAL A 392 -4.73 -9.73 -13.47
CA VAL A 392 -4.05 -9.98 -14.75
C VAL A 392 -3.41 -11.37 -14.80
N LYS A 393 -2.89 -11.88 -13.68
CA LYS A 393 -2.29 -13.23 -13.60
C LYS A 393 -3.28 -14.32 -14.00
N LYS A 394 -4.50 -14.28 -13.44
CA LYS A 394 -5.55 -15.28 -13.71
C LYS A 394 -6.10 -15.12 -15.13
N LEU A 395 -6.35 -13.89 -15.55
CA LEU A 395 -6.83 -13.57 -16.91
C LEU A 395 -5.84 -14.03 -17.98
N ALA A 396 -4.55 -13.76 -17.80
CA ALA A 396 -3.52 -14.18 -18.74
C ALA A 396 -3.33 -15.70 -18.77
N GLY A 397 -3.57 -16.37 -17.64
CA GLY A 397 -3.69 -17.83 -17.56
C GLY A 397 -4.80 -18.39 -18.44
N LYS A 398 -5.96 -17.72 -18.47
CA LYS A 398 -7.17 -18.14 -19.18
C LYS A 398 -7.15 -17.80 -20.67
N TYR A 399 -6.69 -16.60 -21.02
CA TYR A 399 -6.86 -16.04 -22.38
C TYR A 399 -5.56 -15.87 -23.18
N GLY A 400 -4.38 -16.05 -22.57
CA GLY A 400 -3.10 -15.77 -23.22
C GLY A 400 -2.51 -14.43 -22.78
N GLY A 401 -1.68 -13.78 -23.59
CA GLY A 401 -1.11 -12.48 -23.21
C GLY A 401 -0.12 -12.47 -22.02
N LYS A 402 0.35 -13.65 -21.58
CA LYS A 402 1.29 -13.81 -20.45
C LYS A 402 2.61 -13.05 -20.61
N ASP A 403 3.03 -12.82 -21.84
CA ASP A 403 4.31 -12.16 -22.10
C ASP A 403 4.27 -10.66 -21.74
N PHE A 404 3.09 -10.06 -21.64
CA PHE A 404 2.86 -8.65 -21.28
C PHE A 404 1.83 -8.48 -20.13
N ALA A 405 1.66 -9.53 -19.32
CA ALA A 405 0.91 -9.46 -18.07
C ALA A 405 1.84 -8.90 -16.99
N MET A 406 1.69 -7.61 -16.67
CA MET A 406 2.61 -6.88 -15.80
C MET A 406 2.32 -7.14 -14.32
N GLU A 407 2.78 -8.28 -13.81
CA GLU A 407 2.54 -8.70 -12.42
C GLU A 407 3.73 -9.48 -11.82
N VAL A 408 3.83 -9.47 -10.49
CA VAL A 408 4.62 -10.42 -9.71
C VAL A 408 3.78 -10.96 -8.56
N LYS A 409 3.80 -12.30 -8.38
CA LYS A 409 3.03 -13.04 -7.37
C LYS A 409 1.50 -12.85 -7.44
N GLY A 410 0.99 -12.35 -8.56
CA GLY A 410 -0.41 -12.04 -8.78
C GLY A 410 -0.80 -10.60 -8.50
N LEU A 411 0.16 -9.74 -8.14
CA LEU A 411 -0.08 -8.32 -7.93
C LEU A 411 0.50 -7.52 -9.10
N GLU A 412 -0.32 -6.64 -9.66
CA GLU A 412 -0.02 -5.77 -10.80
C GLU A 412 1.13 -4.79 -10.51
N TYR A 413 1.77 -4.25 -11.56
CA TYR A 413 2.93 -3.39 -11.43
C TYR A 413 2.54 -1.98 -11.00
N PRO A 414 3.22 -1.40 -10.00
CA PRO A 414 3.19 0.04 -9.81
C PRO A 414 3.83 0.76 -10.98
N GLN A 415 3.51 2.04 -11.14
CA GLN A 415 3.74 2.80 -12.35
C GLN A 415 5.16 3.37 -12.44
N TYR A 416 6.17 2.52 -12.23
CA TYR A 416 7.56 2.82 -12.53
C TYR A 416 8.09 1.77 -13.50
N GLU A 417 8.47 2.19 -14.70
CA GLU A 417 8.96 1.31 -15.76
C GLU A 417 10.35 0.76 -15.38
N PRO A 418 10.44 -0.55 -15.05
CA PRO A 418 11.64 -1.09 -14.41
C PRO A 418 12.80 -1.32 -15.39
N ARG A 419 12.60 -1.25 -16.71
CA ARG A 419 13.74 -1.26 -17.65
C ARG A 419 14.58 0.01 -17.56
N GLY A 420 14.01 1.11 -17.07
CA GLY A 420 14.73 2.35 -16.74
C GLY A 420 15.38 2.36 -15.34
N SER A 421 15.09 1.37 -14.49
CA SER A 421 15.60 1.26 -13.12
C SER A 421 15.68 -0.23 -12.73
N TRP A 422 16.82 -0.88 -12.97
CA TRP A 422 16.93 -2.34 -12.82
C TRP A 422 16.76 -2.80 -11.38
N GLY A 423 17.20 -2.00 -10.40
CA GLY A 423 16.93 -2.24 -8.99
C GLY A 423 15.44 -2.25 -8.68
N MET A 424 14.63 -1.48 -9.42
CA MET A 424 13.17 -1.52 -9.27
C MET A 424 12.56 -2.83 -9.74
N SER A 425 13.09 -3.41 -10.82
CA SER A 425 12.68 -4.74 -11.25
C SER A 425 12.95 -5.78 -10.16
N LEU A 426 14.11 -5.69 -9.51
CA LEU A 426 14.43 -6.57 -8.38
C LEU A 426 13.49 -6.30 -7.19
N ALA A 427 13.24 -5.04 -6.84
CA ALA A 427 12.36 -4.66 -5.75
C ALA A 427 10.93 -5.22 -5.92
N TYR A 428 10.37 -5.14 -7.14
CA TYR A 428 9.10 -5.78 -7.48
C TYR A 428 9.15 -7.30 -7.31
N ALA A 429 10.23 -7.92 -7.77
CA ALA A 429 10.40 -9.37 -7.72
C ALA A 429 10.44 -9.90 -6.28
N VAL A 430 11.20 -9.27 -5.38
CA VAL A 430 11.42 -9.79 -4.01
C VAL A 430 10.42 -9.25 -2.98
N SER A 431 9.57 -8.30 -3.36
CA SER A 431 8.52 -7.75 -2.49
C SER A 431 7.63 -8.85 -1.91
N ASP A 432 7.40 -8.76 -0.61
CA ASP A 432 6.66 -9.75 0.19
C ASP A 432 5.18 -9.86 -0.14
N ARG A 433 4.59 -8.82 -0.74
CA ARG A 433 3.16 -8.80 -1.12
C ARG A 433 2.91 -8.90 -2.63
N GLY A 434 3.94 -9.19 -3.44
CA GLY A 434 3.91 -9.03 -4.89
C GLY A 434 4.41 -7.64 -5.34
N ALA A 435 4.40 -7.36 -6.65
CA ALA A 435 5.02 -6.17 -7.23
C ALA A 435 4.61 -4.88 -6.50
N CYS A 436 5.54 -4.23 -5.80
CA CYS A 436 5.25 -3.03 -5.02
C CYS A 436 6.47 -2.13 -4.85
N HIS A 437 6.29 -0.83 -5.10
CA HIS A 437 7.37 0.15 -5.03
C HIS A 437 7.73 0.58 -3.61
N MET A 438 6.76 0.54 -2.70
CA MET A 438 6.94 0.98 -1.32
C MET A 438 7.87 0.08 -0.50
N ARG A 439 8.17 -1.14 -0.94
CA ARG A 439 9.08 -2.04 -0.19
C ARG A 439 10.52 -1.59 -0.32
N ALA A 440 10.95 -1.23 -1.51
CA ALA A 440 12.27 -0.68 -1.76
C ALA A 440 12.16 0.23 -2.99
N TYR A 441 12.40 1.52 -2.80
CA TYR A 441 12.20 2.52 -3.85
C TYR A 441 13.51 2.83 -4.57
N ALA A 442 13.97 1.87 -5.38
CA ALA A 442 15.23 1.97 -6.13
C ALA A 442 15.35 3.20 -7.06
N PRO A 443 14.26 3.74 -7.68
CA PRO A 443 14.33 4.95 -8.49
C PRO A 443 14.94 6.15 -7.77
N ASN A 444 14.81 6.23 -6.44
CA ASN A 444 15.46 7.30 -5.68
C ASN A 444 16.98 7.31 -5.89
N GLU A 445 17.63 6.15 -5.79
CA GLU A 445 19.08 6.02 -5.97
C GLU A 445 19.49 5.98 -7.44
N GLU A 446 18.71 5.30 -8.27
CA GLU A 446 19.09 5.00 -9.66
C GLU A 446 18.78 6.13 -10.64
N VAL A 447 17.72 6.89 -10.39
CA VAL A 447 17.15 7.84 -11.36
C VAL A 447 17.15 9.26 -10.82
N PHE A 448 16.59 9.50 -9.62
CA PHE A 448 16.42 10.86 -9.12
C PHE A 448 17.71 11.43 -8.51
N ALA A 449 18.32 10.71 -7.56
CA ALA A 449 19.63 11.08 -7.02
C ALA A 449 20.77 10.72 -7.99
N ALA A 450 20.54 9.75 -8.88
CA ALA A 450 21.54 9.19 -9.80
C ALA A 450 22.85 8.81 -9.09
N SER A 451 22.75 8.34 -7.84
CA SER A 451 23.86 7.95 -6.97
C SER A 451 24.42 6.58 -7.37
N ILE A 452 23.61 5.74 -8.03
CA ILE A 452 23.98 4.38 -8.47
C ILE A 452 23.57 4.18 -9.94
N PRO A 453 24.46 3.67 -10.83
CA PRO A 453 24.13 3.48 -12.25
C PRO A 453 22.93 2.56 -12.47
N PRO A 454 21.90 2.93 -13.27
CA PRO A 454 20.63 2.19 -13.34
C PRO A 454 20.69 0.86 -14.13
N TYR A 455 21.69 0.67 -15.00
CA TYR A 455 21.73 -0.41 -16.00
C TYR A 455 22.89 -1.40 -15.77
N THR A 456 23.02 -1.87 -14.53
CA THR A 456 24.03 -2.85 -14.13
C THR A 456 23.49 -3.72 -13.01
N PRO A 457 23.87 -5.01 -12.92
CA PRO A 457 23.51 -5.82 -11.76
C PRO A 457 24.41 -5.55 -10.53
N GLU A 458 25.52 -4.84 -10.69
CA GLU A 458 26.51 -4.64 -9.64
C GLU A 458 25.92 -3.90 -8.42
N GLY A 459 25.98 -4.53 -7.24
CA GLY A 459 25.56 -3.95 -5.97
C GLY A 459 24.05 -3.79 -5.78
N LYS A 460 23.23 -4.20 -6.76
CA LYS A 460 21.77 -3.99 -6.74
C LYS A 460 21.07 -4.79 -5.65
N GLY A 461 21.51 -6.02 -5.41
CA GLY A 461 20.94 -6.83 -4.34
C GLY A 461 21.10 -6.19 -2.97
N GLU A 462 22.29 -5.64 -2.68
CA GLU A 462 22.56 -4.96 -1.41
C GLU A 462 21.81 -3.63 -1.29
N MET A 463 21.73 -2.85 -2.38
CA MET A 463 20.96 -1.60 -2.41
C MET A 463 19.47 -1.84 -2.12
N VAL A 464 18.85 -2.80 -2.82
CA VAL A 464 17.44 -3.13 -2.60
C VAL A 464 17.21 -3.66 -1.18
N TYR A 465 18.15 -4.43 -0.62
CA TYR A 465 18.09 -4.85 0.79
C TYR A 465 18.11 -3.66 1.75
N LYS A 466 19.03 -2.71 1.60
CA LYS A 466 19.15 -1.54 2.47
C LYS A 466 17.89 -0.67 2.43
N LEU A 467 17.36 -0.41 1.22
CA LEU A 467 16.10 0.30 1.04
C LEU A 467 14.93 -0.45 1.70
N ALA A 468 14.87 -1.77 1.53
CA ALA A 468 13.85 -2.60 2.16
C ALA A 468 13.94 -2.59 3.69
N GLN A 469 15.15 -2.63 4.24
CA GLN A 469 15.38 -2.59 5.68
C GLN A 469 14.89 -1.27 6.27
N HIS A 470 15.24 -0.15 5.63
CA HIS A 470 14.81 1.19 6.04
C HIS A 470 13.29 1.36 5.99
N ASN A 471 12.65 1.00 4.87
CA ASN A 471 11.19 1.12 4.74
C ASN A 471 10.44 0.17 5.68
N ALA A 472 10.97 -1.04 5.93
CA ALA A 472 10.38 -1.95 6.91
C ALA A 472 10.33 -1.32 8.30
N VAL A 473 11.39 -0.63 8.74
CA VAL A 473 11.39 0.12 10.01
C VAL A 473 10.35 1.24 10.00
N LYS A 474 10.38 2.13 8.99
CA LYS A 474 9.41 3.25 8.86
C LYS A 474 7.98 2.76 9.00
N PHE A 475 7.63 1.67 8.31
CA PHE A 475 6.28 1.12 8.36
C PHE A 475 5.94 0.49 9.70
N CYS A 476 6.88 -0.13 10.42
CA CYS A 476 6.65 -0.59 11.80
C CYS A 476 6.36 0.57 12.76
N LEU A 477 6.95 1.74 12.51
CA LEU A 477 6.76 2.96 13.30
C LEU A 477 5.51 3.77 12.93
N CYS A 478 4.80 3.38 11.86
CA CYS A 478 3.71 4.17 11.24
C CYS A 478 4.16 5.53 10.66
N ILE A 479 5.43 5.67 10.30
CA ILE A 479 5.94 6.90 9.68
C ILE A 479 5.62 6.89 8.18
N CYS A 480 5.06 8.00 7.70
CA CYS A 480 4.74 8.23 6.29
C CYS A 480 6.00 8.28 5.43
N ASP A 481 5.91 7.76 4.22
CA ASP A 481 7.07 7.66 3.34
C ASP A 481 7.59 9.02 2.88
N PHE A 482 6.71 10.03 2.81
CA PHE A 482 7.05 11.41 2.44
C PHE A 482 7.83 12.20 3.49
N TRP A 483 8.05 11.65 4.70
CA TRP A 483 9.25 12.06 5.43
C TRP A 483 10.41 11.26 4.84
N GLY A 484 10.87 11.70 3.68
CA GLY A 484 11.83 10.99 2.82
C GLY A 484 13.24 10.99 3.39
N THR A 485 13.62 12.07 4.07
CA THR A 485 14.95 12.27 4.66
C THR A 485 15.19 11.55 5.98
N ILE A 486 14.16 10.97 6.60
CA ILE A 486 14.27 10.41 7.96
C ILE A 486 15.35 9.31 8.01
N SER A 487 16.32 9.46 8.91
CA SER A 487 17.41 8.51 9.07
C SER A 487 17.11 7.43 10.13
N MET A 488 17.92 6.37 10.18
CA MET A 488 17.83 5.35 11.24
C MET A 488 18.12 5.94 12.62
N GLU A 489 19.05 6.91 12.69
CA GLU A 489 19.37 7.68 13.89
C GLU A 489 18.15 8.43 14.40
N THR A 490 17.47 9.19 13.53
CA THR A 490 16.25 9.91 13.90
C THR A 490 15.15 8.95 14.34
N MET A 491 14.97 7.81 13.67
CA MET A 491 14.00 6.79 14.08
C MET A 491 14.32 6.19 15.47
N ALA A 492 15.60 5.93 15.77
CA ALA A 492 16.06 5.45 17.06
C ALA A 492 15.88 6.49 18.18
N GLU A 493 16.19 7.76 17.89
CA GLU A 493 15.99 8.87 18.82
C GLU A 493 14.49 9.03 19.16
N LEU A 494 13.63 9.10 18.14
CA LEU A 494 12.18 9.23 18.34
C LEU A 494 11.60 8.04 19.12
N MET A 495 12.05 6.82 18.83
CA MET A 495 11.67 5.63 19.59
C MET A 495 12.08 5.75 21.05
N SER A 496 13.28 6.24 21.32
CA SER A 496 13.76 6.44 22.68
C SER A 496 12.94 7.48 23.45
N LEU A 497 12.66 8.62 22.81
CA LEU A 497 11.84 9.69 23.36
C LEU A 497 10.42 9.24 23.68
N VAL A 498 9.78 8.47 22.80
CA VAL A 498 8.39 8.03 22.96
C VAL A 498 8.25 6.86 23.92
N THR A 499 9.17 5.89 23.88
CA THR A 499 9.04 4.65 24.64
C THR A 499 9.66 4.71 26.04
N GLY A 500 10.62 5.63 26.25
CA GLY A 500 11.41 5.74 27.48
C GLY A 500 12.46 4.65 27.67
N LYS A 501 12.66 3.80 26.65
CA LYS A 501 13.75 2.82 26.56
C LYS A 501 14.77 3.37 25.56
N GLU A 502 16.06 3.28 25.84
CA GLU A 502 17.08 3.59 24.83
C GLU A 502 17.00 2.59 23.66
N TRP A 503 17.02 3.13 22.44
CA TRP A 503 17.08 2.38 21.19
C TRP A 503 18.32 2.82 20.41
N THR A 504 19.13 1.87 19.96
CA THR A 504 20.27 2.17 19.09
C THR A 504 19.91 2.03 17.61
N VAL A 505 20.76 2.59 16.74
CA VAL A 505 20.62 2.45 15.28
C VAL A 505 20.65 0.98 14.88
N GLU A 506 21.52 0.18 15.48
CA GLU A 506 21.65 -1.24 15.21
C GLU A 506 20.39 -2.01 15.61
N GLU A 507 19.82 -1.73 16.79
CA GLU A 507 18.57 -2.37 17.24
C GLU A 507 17.41 -2.04 16.29
N ILE A 508 17.33 -0.80 15.81
CA ILE A 508 16.32 -0.37 14.83
C ILE A 508 16.53 -1.05 13.47
N ALA A 509 17.76 -1.08 12.97
CA ALA A 509 18.09 -1.77 11.72
C ALA A 509 17.77 -3.27 11.78
N ASP A 510 18.04 -3.91 12.92
CA ASP A 510 17.70 -5.31 13.17
C ASP A 510 16.19 -5.58 13.10
N VAL A 511 15.35 -4.62 13.49
CA VAL A 511 13.89 -4.72 13.29
C VAL A 511 13.56 -4.82 11.80
N GLY A 512 14.15 -3.96 10.96
CA GLY A 512 13.92 -4.00 9.51
C GLY A 512 14.25 -5.36 8.90
N THR A 513 15.42 -5.91 9.21
CA THR A 513 15.86 -7.23 8.72
C THR A 513 14.96 -8.36 9.22
N ARG A 514 14.57 -8.31 10.50
CA ARG A 514 13.66 -9.30 11.09
C ARG A 514 12.29 -9.29 10.42
N VAL A 515 11.78 -8.11 10.09
CA VAL A 515 10.48 -7.93 9.42
C VAL A 515 10.51 -8.51 8.00
N ILE A 516 11.60 -8.27 7.25
CA ILE A 516 11.79 -8.87 5.91
C ILE A 516 11.78 -10.41 6.04
N ASN A 517 12.52 -10.94 7.01
CA ASN A 517 12.64 -12.38 7.23
C ASN A 517 11.32 -13.05 7.64
N ILE A 518 10.54 -12.46 8.55
CA ILE A 518 9.24 -13.05 8.94
C ILE A 518 8.19 -12.97 7.82
N ALA A 519 8.22 -11.91 7.01
CA ALA A 519 7.38 -11.82 5.82
C ALA A 519 7.73 -12.92 4.81
N ARG A 520 9.03 -13.17 4.59
CA ARG A 520 9.48 -14.27 3.73
C ARG A 520 9.17 -15.64 4.34
N ALA A 521 9.32 -15.84 5.65
CA ALA A 521 8.96 -17.09 6.32
C ALA A 521 7.46 -17.40 6.18
N PHE A 522 6.60 -16.39 6.31
CA PHE A 522 5.17 -16.54 6.02
C PHE A 522 4.94 -16.99 4.58
N ASN A 523 5.56 -16.33 3.61
CA ASN A 523 5.39 -16.68 2.20
C ASN A 523 5.94 -18.07 1.87
N GLN A 524 7.10 -18.45 2.42
CA GLN A 524 7.66 -19.78 2.28
C GLN A 524 6.73 -20.85 2.86
N ARG A 525 6.11 -20.59 4.02
CA ARG A 525 5.08 -21.44 4.62
C ARG A 525 3.86 -21.61 3.71
N GLU A 526 3.50 -20.57 2.95
CA GLU A 526 2.43 -20.60 1.95
C GLU A 526 2.87 -21.13 0.56
N GLY A 527 4.13 -21.54 0.40
CA GLY A 527 4.65 -22.21 -0.78
C GLY A 527 5.40 -21.34 -1.79
N PHE A 528 5.70 -20.07 -1.45
CA PHE A 528 6.45 -19.17 -2.32
C PHE A 528 7.95 -19.43 -2.26
N THR A 529 8.61 -19.37 -3.42
CA THR A 529 10.04 -19.65 -3.59
C THR A 529 10.69 -18.64 -4.56
N ALA A 530 11.97 -18.80 -4.88
CA ALA A 530 12.62 -18.02 -5.95
C ALA A 530 11.95 -18.11 -7.33
N LYS A 531 11.07 -19.11 -7.57
CA LYS A 531 10.27 -19.19 -8.80
C LYS A 531 9.22 -18.09 -8.91
N ASP A 532 8.83 -17.53 -7.76
CA ASP A 532 7.82 -16.47 -7.64
C ASP A 532 8.47 -15.08 -7.53
N ASP A 533 9.79 -15.03 -7.37
CA ASP A 533 10.61 -13.82 -7.41
C ASP A 533 11.14 -13.61 -8.85
N THR A 534 10.23 -13.21 -9.74
CA THR A 534 10.45 -13.09 -11.19
C THR A 534 10.07 -11.70 -11.73
N ALA A 535 10.10 -11.52 -13.04
CA ALA A 535 9.53 -10.37 -13.73
C ALA A 535 8.80 -10.81 -15.02
N PRO A 536 7.83 -10.03 -15.53
CA PRO A 536 7.16 -10.30 -16.80
C PRO A 536 8.15 -10.40 -17.97
N LYS A 537 7.88 -11.30 -18.91
CA LYS A 537 8.79 -11.54 -20.05
C LYS A 537 9.07 -10.31 -20.90
N ARG A 538 8.11 -9.37 -20.97
CA ARG A 538 8.29 -8.06 -21.61
C ARG A 538 9.54 -7.34 -21.13
N ILE A 539 9.83 -7.37 -19.83
CA ILE A 539 11.00 -6.72 -19.23
C ILE A 539 12.33 -7.28 -19.78
N PHE A 540 12.35 -8.56 -20.12
CA PHE A 540 13.54 -9.25 -20.64
C PHE A 540 13.65 -9.21 -22.17
N LYS A 541 12.51 -9.19 -22.87
CA LYS A 541 12.45 -9.37 -24.33
C LYS A 541 12.35 -8.07 -25.11
N GLU A 542 11.62 -7.10 -24.58
CA GLU A 542 11.24 -5.88 -25.30
C GLU A 542 12.10 -4.72 -24.81
N ALA A 543 12.97 -4.20 -25.67
CA ALA A 543 13.71 -2.97 -25.38
C ALA A 543 12.77 -1.77 -25.49
N LEU A 544 12.93 -0.82 -24.56
CA LEU A 544 12.30 0.50 -24.64
C LEU A 544 12.74 1.18 -25.94
N LYS A 545 11.80 1.88 -26.60
CA LYS A 545 12.09 2.50 -27.91
C LYS A 545 12.33 3.99 -27.77
N ASN A 546 11.71 4.61 -26.77
CA ASN A 546 11.69 6.05 -26.59
C ASN A 546 12.24 6.44 -25.20
N GLY A 547 12.42 7.75 -25.02
CA GLY A 547 12.83 8.35 -23.76
C GLY A 547 14.30 8.13 -23.37
N PRO A 548 14.70 8.64 -22.19
CA PRO A 548 16.07 8.53 -21.65
C PRO A 548 16.57 7.08 -21.50
N ALA A 549 15.66 6.12 -21.32
CA ALA A 549 15.95 4.71 -21.19
C ALA A 549 15.83 3.93 -22.52
N ALA A 550 15.80 4.61 -23.67
CA ALA A 550 15.73 3.95 -24.97
C ALA A 550 16.86 2.91 -25.18
N GLY A 551 16.50 1.77 -25.74
CA GLY A 551 17.38 0.61 -25.93
C GLY A 551 17.49 -0.30 -24.71
N GLN A 552 16.99 0.10 -23.54
CA GLN A 552 17.08 -0.69 -22.34
C GLN A 552 16.06 -1.83 -22.30
N LYS A 553 16.56 -2.99 -21.93
CA LYS A 553 15.84 -4.17 -21.44
C LYS A 553 16.73 -4.81 -20.38
N ILE A 554 16.17 -5.67 -19.54
CA ILE A 554 16.97 -6.34 -18.52
C ILE A 554 17.43 -7.71 -19.06
N PRO A 555 18.74 -8.00 -19.15
CA PRO A 555 19.19 -9.36 -19.44
C PRO A 555 18.76 -10.32 -18.33
N GLU A 556 18.30 -11.53 -18.67
CA GLU A 556 17.83 -12.51 -17.68
C GLU A 556 18.96 -12.89 -16.70
N GLU A 557 20.19 -13.03 -17.20
CA GLU A 557 21.37 -13.31 -16.37
C GLU A 557 21.68 -12.19 -15.37
N ALA A 558 21.48 -10.93 -15.77
CA ALA A 558 21.69 -9.79 -14.89
C ALA A 558 20.61 -9.75 -13.80
N PHE A 559 19.37 -10.03 -14.16
CA PHE A 559 18.27 -10.11 -13.19
C PHE A 559 18.49 -11.23 -12.16
N GLU A 560 18.92 -12.41 -12.60
CA GLU A 560 19.23 -13.51 -11.68
C GLU A 560 20.41 -13.18 -10.77
N ASP A 561 21.46 -12.53 -11.28
CA ASP A 561 22.59 -12.07 -10.45
C ASP A 561 22.14 -11.09 -9.35
N MET A 562 21.35 -10.06 -9.70
CA MET A 562 20.78 -9.12 -8.73
C MET A 562 19.97 -9.83 -7.63
N LYS A 563 19.17 -10.82 -8.02
CA LYS A 563 18.35 -11.61 -7.10
C LYS A 563 19.19 -12.47 -6.16
N GLN A 564 20.22 -13.14 -6.67
CA GLN A 564 21.14 -13.94 -5.85
C GLN A 564 21.97 -13.08 -4.89
N GLN A 565 22.37 -11.87 -5.31
CA GLN A 565 22.99 -10.89 -4.41
C GLN A 565 22.07 -10.56 -3.23
N TYR A 566 20.78 -10.29 -3.49
CA TYR A 566 19.79 -9.99 -2.45
C TYR A 566 19.63 -11.14 -1.45
N TYR A 567 19.48 -12.37 -1.95
CA TYR A 567 19.38 -13.57 -1.09
C TYR A 567 20.61 -13.76 -0.22
N LYS A 568 21.80 -13.62 -0.81
CA LYS A 568 23.08 -13.77 -0.11
C LYS A 568 23.22 -12.78 1.04
N VAL A 569 22.84 -11.51 0.83
CA VAL A 569 22.92 -10.46 1.87
C VAL A 569 22.01 -10.79 3.06
N LEU A 570 20.85 -11.40 2.81
CA LEU A 570 19.90 -11.82 3.85
C LEU A 570 20.21 -13.19 4.47
N GLY A 571 21.21 -13.90 3.96
CA GLY A 571 21.53 -15.27 4.39
C GLY A 571 20.50 -16.31 3.98
N TRP A 572 19.76 -16.07 2.90
CA TRP A 572 18.86 -17.03 2.28
C TRP A 572 19.62 -17.97 1.35
N ASP A 573 19.03 -19.11 1.01
CA ASP A 573 19.61 -20.02 0.03
C ASP A 573 19.37 -19.54 -1.43
N GLU A 574 19.95 -20.27 -2.39
CA GLU A 574 19.82 -19.95 -3.83
C GLU A 574 18.39 -20.06 -4.37
N ASN A 575 17.51 -20.77 -3.65
CA ASN A 575 16.08 -20.88 -3.93
C ASN A 575 15.28 -19.80 -3.20
N GLY A 576 15.95 -18.84 -2.58
CA GLY A 576 15.38 -17.74 -1.82
C GLY A 576 14.67 -18.20 -0.55
N LEU A 577 14.99 -19.37 -0.01
CA LEU A 577 14.37 -19.90 1.20
C LEU A 577 15.19 -19.50 2.44
N LEU A 578 14.49 -19.24 3.54
CA LEU A 578 15.13 -19.06 4.83
C LEU A 578 15.55 -20.44 5.37
N PRO A 579 16.78 -20.58 5.86
CA PRO A 579 17.18 -21.78 6.58
C PRO A 579 16.44 -21.88 7.92
N ASP A 580 16.18 -23.09 8.40
CA ASP A 580 15.47 -23.36 9.67
C ASP A 580 16.10 -22.63 10.86
N SER A 581 17.43 -22.49 10.86
CA SER A 581 18.16 -21.75 11.89
C SER A 581 17.77 -20.28 11.95
N LEU A 582 17.48 -19.65 10.79
CA LEU A 582 17.04 -18.26 10.74
C LEU A 582 15.56 -18.15 11.13
N ILE A 583 14.72 -19.08 10.65
CA ILE A 583 13.30 -19.15 11.03
C ILE A 583 13.14 -19.27 12.55
N ALA A 584 14.00 -20.07 13.21
CA ALA A 584 13.97 -20.24 14.66
C ALA A 584 14.31 -18.96 15.46
N THR A 585 14.84 -17.92 14.82
CA THR A 585 15.13 -16.62 15.47
C THR A 585 13.96 -15.64 15.44
N LEU A 586 12.95 -15.91 14.61
CA LEU A 586 11.78 -15.04 14.35
C LEU A 586 10.70 -15.24 15.41
#